data_AF-A0A1S4EH60-F1
#
_entry.id   AF-A0A1S4EH60-F1
#
_cell.length_a   1.000
_cell.length_b   1.000
_cell.length_c   1.000
_cell.angle_alpha   90.00
_cell.angle_beta   90.00
_cell.angle_gamma   90.00
#
_symmetry.space_group_name_H-M   'P 1'
#
loop_
_entity.id
_entity.type
_entity.pdbx_description
1 polymer ?
#
loop_
_entity_poly.entity_id
_entity_poly.type
_entity_poly.pdbx_seq_one_letter_code
_entity_poly.pdbx_strand_id
1 'polypeptide(L)'
;MSGGTRRRLKKAIGEFVLSDYNIRVPSRGKIYSINEGYTSLWAPAIREYVDSKKCPASGKPYGARYIGSMVADVHRTLKYGGIFMYPATQDAPKGKVSIYSLLTK
;
A
#
# COMPACT_ATOMS: atom_id res chain seq x y z
N MET A 1 -0.93 -11.10 -17.79
CA MET A 1 -0.71 -9.97 -16.85
C MET A 1 0.24 -8.98 -17.53
N SER A 2 -0.23 -7.79 -17.93
CA SER A 2 0.61 -6.78 -18.61
C SER A 2 1.48 -6.04 -17.58
N GLY A 3 2.80 -6.07 -17.75
CA GLY A 3 3.73 -5.34 -16.89
C GLY A 3 3.58 -3.83 -17.04
N GLY A 4 3.72 -3.09 -15.94
CA GLY A 4 3.66 -1.62 -15.95
C GLY A 4 4.98 -1.01 -16.44
N THR A 5 4.90 0.14 -17.11
CA THR A 5 6.05 0.94 -17.55
C THR A 5 6.20 2.16 -16.64
N ARG A 6 7.39 2.42 -16.08
CA ARG A 6 7.64 3.62 -15.26
C ARG A 6 8.66 4.53 -15.93
N ARG A 7 8.34 5.81 -15.99
CA ARG A 7 9.24 6.87 -16.46
C ARG A 7 9.57 7.83 -15.32
N ARG A 8 10.79 8.37 -15.31
CA ARG A 8 11.24 9.42 -14.38
C ARG A 8 11.59 10.67 -15.17
N LEU A 9 11.23 11.84 -14.63
CA LEU A 9 11.60 13.12 -15.21
C LEU A 9 13.10 13.37 -15.03
N LYS A 10 13.84 13.52 -16.14
CA LYS A 10 15.23 13.98 -16.14
C LYS A 10 15.22 15.50 -16.25
N LYS A 11 15.32 16.18 -15.10
CA LYS A 11 15.19 17.65 -14.99
C LYS A 11 16.09 18.44 -15.95
N ALA A 12 17.29 17.95 -16.23
CA ALA A 12 18.25 18.62 -17.11
C ALA A 12 17.77 18.79 -18.57
N ILE A 13 16.85 17.94 -19.03
CA ILE A 13 16.36 17.95 -20.42
C ILE A 13 14.84 18.08 -20.50
N GLY A 14 14.13 18.12 -19.36
CA GLY A 14 12.66 18.23 -19.33
C GLY A 14 11.90 16.98 -19.76
N GLU A 15 12.58 15.86 -20.05
CA GLU A 15 11.96 14.66 -20.61
C GLU A 15 11.75 13.55 -19.57
N PHE A 16 10.68 12.77 -19.76
CA PHE A 16 10.43 11.54 -19.03
C PHE A 16 11.21 10.38 -19.65
N VAL A 17 12.30 9.99 -19.01
CA VAL A 17 13.12 8.85 -19.42
C VAL A 17 12.58 7.57 -18.79
N LEU A 18 12.50 6.50 -19.59
CA LEU A 18 12.15 5.17 -19.09
C LEU A 18 13.14 4.76 -18.00
N SER A 19 12.64 4.52 -16.79
CA SER A 19 13.49 4.12 -15.67
C SER A 19 13.46 2.62 -15.42
N ASP A 20 12.27 2.04 -15.47
CA ASP A 20 12.04 0.65 -15.13
C ASP A 20 10.99 0.11 -16.13
N TYR A 21 11.34 -0.98 -16.82
CA TYR A 21 10.44 -1.68 -17.72
C TYR A 21 9.87 -2.93 -17.03
N ASN A 22 8.61 -3.27 -17.32
CA ASN A 22 7.95 -4.48 -16.79
C ASN A 22 7.97 -4.58 -15.26
N ILE A 23 7.63 -3.49 -14.56
CA ILE A 23 7.51 -3.52 -13.10
C ILE A 23 6.43 -4.54 -12.72
N ARG A 24 6.81 -5.47 -11.84
CA ARG A 24 5.91 -6.42 -11.20
C ARG A 24 5.87 -6.14 -9.71
N VAL A 25 4.66 -6.12 -9.16
CA VAL A 25 4.48 -6.05 -7.71
C VAL A 25 5.00 -7.34 -7.11
N PRO A 26 5.87 -7.29 -6.09
CA PRO A 26 6.26 -8.49 -5.36
C PRO A 26 5.03 -9.22 -4.83
N SER A 27 4.97 -10.53 -4.99
CA SER A 27 3.81 -11.35 -4.58
C SER A 27 3.50 -11.26 -3.09
N ARG A 28 4.51 -10.92 -2.26
CA ARG A 28 4.35 -10.65 -0.83
C ARG A 28 5.34 -9.59 -0.37
N GLY A 29 4.86 -8.63 0.40
CA GLY A 29 5.72 -7.68 1.13
C GLY A 29 5.59 -7.83 2.63
N LYS A 30 6.45 -7.12 3.36
CA LYS A 30 6.51 -7.11 4.84
C LYS A 30 6.12 -5.75 5.41
N ILE A 31 5.31 -4.99 4.67
CA ILE A 31 4.87 -3.63 5.03
C ILE A 31 3.35 -3.58 4.98
N TYR A 32 2.75 -2.99 6.00
CA TYR A 32 1.36 -2.53 5.95
C TYR A 32 1.31 -1.02 6.08
N SER A 33 0.32 -0.41 5.42
CA SER A 33 0.15 1.03 5.36
C SER A 33 -1.31 1.39 5.59
N ILE A 34 -1.59 2.00 6.73
CA ILE A 34 -2.92 2.42 7.17
C ILE A 34 -2.77 3.55 8.20
N ASN A 35 -3.75 4.44 8.27
CA ASN A 35 -3.78 5.47 9.32
C ASN A 35 -4.27 4.88 10.64
N GLU A 36 -3.35 4.49 11.51
CA GLU A 36 -3.66 3.94 12.84
C GLU A 36 -4.36 4.93 13.79
N GLY A 37 -4.39 6.22 13.47
CA GLY A 37 -5.19 7.21 14.21
C GLY A 37 -6.70 6.92 14.16
N TYR A 38 -7.16 6.14 13.18
CA TYR A 38 -8.57 5.72 13.07
C TYR A 38 -8.86 4.34 13.68
N THR A 39 -7.95 3.77 14.48
CA THR A 39 -8.09 2.40 15.01
C THR A 39 -9.43 2.17 15.73
N SER A 40 -9.94 3.16 16.47
CA SER A 40 -11.23 3.08 17.17
C SER A 40 -12.43 2.95 16.22
N LEU A 41 -12.33 3.50 15.01
CA LEU A 41 -13.39 3.55 14.00
C LEU A 41 -13.35 2.39 13.00
N TRP A 42 -12.32 1.55 13.06
CA TRP A 42 -12.17 0.41 12.16
C TRP A 42 -13.19 -0.68 12.43
N ALA A 43 -13.63 -1.34 11.35
CA ALA A 43 -14.32 -2.62 11.45
C ALA A 43 -13.42 -3.68 12.13
N PRO A 44 -14.00 -4.63 12.89
CA PRO A 44 -13.23 -5.65 13.61
C PRO A 44 -12.21 -6.40 12.73
N ALA A 45 -12.60 -6.75 11.50
CA ALA A 45 -11.73 -7.47 10.55
C ALA A 45 -10.46 -6.69 10.17
N ILE A 46 -10.52 -5.36 10.09
CA ILE A 46 -9.34 -4.53 9.78
C ILE A 46 -8.40 -4.49 10.98
N ARG A 47 -8.96 -4.34 12.19
CA ARG A 47 -8.18 -4.36 13.43
C ARG A 47 -7.48 -5.71 13.60
N GLU A 48 -8.21 -6.81 13.48
CA GLU A 48 -7.65 -8.16 13.54
C GLU A 48 -6.56 -8.39 12.50
N TYR A 49 -6.78 -7.94 11.25
CA TYR A 49 -5.77 -8.04 10.21
C TYR A 49 -4.49 -7.28 10.58
N VAL A 50 -4.59 -6.02 11.01
CA VAL A 50 -3.43 -5.20 11.40
C VAL A 50 -2.72 -5.82 12.61
N ASP A 51 -3.46 -6.31 13.60
CA ASP A 51 -2.91 -6.96 14.78
C ASP A 51 -2.17 -8.25 14.41
N SER A 52 -2.69 -9.04 13.47
CA SER A 52 -1.98 -10.21 12.92
C SER A 52 -0.66 -9.86 12.22
N LYS A 53 -0.50 -8.61 11.76
CA LYS A 53 0.75 -8.13 11.14
C LYS A 53 1.74 -7.58 12.16
N LYS A 54 1.25 -6.98 13.24
CA LYS A 54 2.07 -6.51 14.37
C LYS A 54 2.57 -7.67 15.22
N CYS A 55 1.69 -8.64 15.51
CA CYS A 55 1.94 -9.78 16.38
C CYS A 55 1.65 -11.08 15.61
N PRO A 56 2.48 -11.45 14.62
CA PRO A 56 2.24 -12.65 13.85
C PRO A 56 2.50 -13.90 14.71
N ALA A 57 1.67 -14.93 14.51
CA ALA A 57 1.86 -16.24 15.17
C ALA A 57 3.17 -16.94 14.76
N SER A 58 3.73 -16.57 13.60
CA SER A 58 5.01 -17.08 13.12
C SER A 58 5.71 -16.03 12.24
N GLY A 59 7.03 -15.97 12.33
CA GLY A 59 7.85 -15.04 11.56
C GLY A 59 7.99 -13.66 12.22
N LYS A 60 8.37 -12.67 11.41
CA LYS A 60 8.65 -11.30 11.89
C LYS A 60 7.43 -10.38 11.69
N PRO A 61 7.18 -9.44 12.62
CA PRO A 61 6.22 -8.36 12.43
C PRO A 61 6.45 -7.60 11.12
N TYR A 62 5.37 -7.10 10.54
CA TYR A 62 5.45 -6.23 9.37
C TYR A 62 5.80 -4.81 9.82
N GLY A 63 6.54 -4.10 8.98
CA GLY A 63 6.80 -2.68 9.20
C GLY A 63 5.55 -1.84 8.91
N ALA A 64 5.20 -0.95 9.83
CA ALA A 64 4.20 0.09 9.59
C ALA A 64 4.82 1.23 8.77
N ARG A 65 4.16 1.65 7.68
CA ARG A 65 4.53 2.85 6.92
C ARG A 65 3.29 3.59 6.49
N TYR A 66 3.16 4.86 6.84
CA TYR A 66 2.04 5.69 6.40
C TYR A 66 2.57 7.08 6.07
N ILE A 67 2.53 7.44 4.78
CA ILE A 67 2.98 8.77 4.33
C ILE A 67 1.81 9.76 4.40
N GLY A 68 0.57 9.28 4.26
CA GLY A 68 -0.63 10.14 4.21
C GLY A 68 -0.93 10.69 2.81
N SER A 69 -0.17 10.26 1.80
CA SER A 69 -0.43 10.53 0.40
C SER A 69 -0.66 9.21 -0.33
N MET A 70 -1.86 9.03 -0.88
CA MET A 70 -2.23 7.82 -1.59
C MET A 70 -1.23 7.49 -2.72
N VAL A 71 -0.81 8.50 -3.49
CA VAL A 71 0.14 8.29 -4.59
C VAL A 71 1.48 7.78 -4.07
N ALA A 72 1.99 8.35 -2.98
CA ALA A 72 3.27 7.94 -2.40
C ALA A 72 3.18 6.54 -1.77
N ASP A 73 2.11 6.25 -1.04
CA ASP A 73 1.90 4.96 -0.39
C ASP A 73 1.66 3.83 -1.40
N VAL A 74 0.87 4.08 -2.46
CA VAL A 74 0.67 3.13 -3.57
C VAL A 74 1.97 2.94 -4.36
N HIS A 75 2.71 4.01 -4.67
CA HIS A 75 3.98 3.91 -5.38
C HIS A 75 4.98 3.02 -4.61
N ARG A 76 5.04 3.16 -3.29
CA ARG A 76 5.87 2.31 -2.43
C ARG A 76 5.39 0.85 -2.47
N THR A 77 4.09 0.61 -2.36
CA THR A 77 3.51 -0.75 -2.41
C THR A 77 3.80 -1.43 -3.74
N LEU A 78 3.71 -0.72 -4.87
CA LEU A 78 4.06 -1.26 -6.18
C LEU A 78 5.54 -1.67 -6.27
N LYS A 79 6.44 -0.92 -5.62
CA LYS A 79 7.89 -1.13 -5.71
C LYS A 79 8.41 -2.20 -4.74
N TYR A 80 7.92 -2.19 -3.50
CA TYR A 80 8.46 -3.03 -2.42
C TYR A 80 7.50 -4.15 -2.00
N GLY A 81 6.30 -4.19 -2.58
CA GLY A 81 5.24 -5.07 -2.15
C GLY A 81 4.65 -4.64 -0.79
N GLY A 82 3.69 -5.43 -0.32
CA GLY A 82 2.99 -5.19 0.94
C GLY A 82 1.55 -4.80 0.68
N ILE A 83 0.93 -4.14 1.66
CA ILE A 83 -0.47 -3.74 1.57
C ILE A 83 -0.66 -2.29 1.97
N PHE A 84 -1.47 -1.58 1.19
CA PHE A 84 -1.99 -0.26 1.53
C PHE A 84 -3.49 -0.37 1.75
N MET A 85 -3.98 0.18 2.86
CA MET A 85 -5.38 0.10 3.28
C MET A 85 -5.89 1.50 3.59
N TYR A 86 -7.07 1.79 3.06
CA TYR A 86 -7.84 3.00 3.36
C TYR A 86 -9.28 2.55 3.64
N PRO A 87 -9.55 1.93 4.81
CA PRO A 87 -10.85 1.34 5.09
C PRO A 87 -11.93 2.43 5.23
N ALA A 88 -13.19 2.04 5.00
CA ALA A 88 -14.32 2.84 5.43
C ALA A 88 -14.30 2.97 6.96
N THR A 89 -14.61 4.15 7.46
CA THR A 89 -14.83 4.41 8.89
C THR A 89 -16.33 4.48 9.16
N GLN A 90 -16.75 4.33 10.42
CA GLN A 90 -18.16 4.46 10.82
C GLN A 90 -18.77 5.79 10.35
N ASP A 91 -17.98 6.87 10.37
CA ASP A 91 -18.39 8.22 9.95
C ASP A 91 -18.33 8.43 8.42
N ALA A 92 -17.78 7.47 7.68
CA ALA A 92 -17.68 7.48 6.23
C ALA A 92 -17.94 6.07 5.65
N PRO A 93 -19.21 5.59 5.68
CA PRO A 93 -19.57 4.21 5.35
C PRO A 93 -19.29 3.82 3.88
N LYS A 94 -19.11 4.80 2.99
CA LYS A 94 -18.70 4.57 1.59
C LYS A 94 -17.17 4.58 1.38
N GLY A 95 -16.39 4.84 2.44
CA GLY A 95 -14.95 5.10 2.35
C GLY A 95 -14.64 6.42 1.63
N LYS A 96 -13.47 7.01 1.91
CA LYS A 96 -13.01 8.22 1.18
C LYS A 96 -12.35 7.85 -0.16
N VAL A 97 -11.84 6.62 -0.28
CA VAL A 97 -11.24 6.01 -1.49
C VAL A 97 -11.37 4.48 -1.38
N SER A 98 -11.65 3.78 -2.50
CA SER A 98 -11.74 2.31 -2.55
C SER A 98 -10.44 1.61 -2.12
N ILE A 99 -10.56 0.47 -1.42
CA ILE A 99 -9.45 -0.38 -1.02
C ILE A 99 -8.64 -0.88 -2.24
N TYR A 100 -7.43 -0.39 -2.44
CA TYR A 100 -6.50 -0.96 -3.42
C TYR A 100 -5.72 -2.13 -2.78
N SER A 101 -6.35 -3.31 -2.72
CA SER A 101 -5.59 -4.55 -2.54
C SER A 101 -4.87 -4.86 -3.85
N LEU A 102 -3.61 -4.46 -3.96
CA LEU A 102 -2.76 -4.76 -5.12
C LEU A 102 -2.16 -6.19 -5.05
N LEU A 103 -2.95 -7.19 -4.67
CA LEU A 103 -2.59 -8.63 -4.65
C LEU A 103 -3.94 -9.40 -4.72
N THR A 104 -4.22 -10.41 -5.54
CA THR A 104 -3.43 -11.54 -6.08
C THR A 104 -4.15 -12.15 -7.30
N LYS A 105 -3.45 -12.36 -8.42
CA LYS A 105 -3.61 -13.52 -9.30
C LYS A 105 -2.25 -14.19 -9.42
#